data_AF-A0A955I1R0-F1
#
_entry.id   AF-A0A955I1R0-F1
#
_cell.length_a   1.000
_cell.length_b   1.000
_cell.length_c   1.000
_cell.angle_alpha   90.00
_cell.angle_beta   90.00
_cell.angle_gamma   90.00
#
_symmetry.space_group_name_H-M   'P 1'
#
loop_
_entity.id
_entity.type
_entity.pdbx_description
1 polymer ?
#
loop_
_entity_poly.entity_id
_entity_poly.type
_entity_poly.pdbx_seq_one_letter_code
_entity_poly.pdbx_strand_id
1 'polypeptide(L)'
;MQAQSVKNEGVENAQTFSPVFADADLTKYNSLLKLTAFVIQDFFFWWYIQMPVFYLQKYKRTLQVVNDQLSLGLLVKSFLVPWHRDYKFVGYFIGISMRVLYIPIALTAFMIVVVGYAAFIFGWILLPLLSVVMVILSPLIK
;
A
#
# COMPACT_ATOMS: atom_id res chain seq x y z
N MET A 1 -30.26 36.48 -12.10
CA MET A 1 -29.73 35.40 -12.95
C MET A 1 -28.22 35.59 -13.06
N GLN A 2 -27.45 34.89 -12.22
CA GLN A 2 -25.99 34.81 -12.33
C GLN A 2 -25.66 33.34 -12.47
N ALA A 3 -25.25 32.97 -13.69
CA ALA A 3 -24.88 31.62 -14.07
C ALA A 3 -23.36 31.48 -14.04
N GLN A 4 -22.90 30.42 -13.38
CA GLN A 4 -21.76 29.59 -13.75
C GLN A 4 -20.36 30.25 -13.73
N SER A 5 -19.73 30.22 -12.55
CA SER A 5 -18.27 30.25 -12.38
C SER A 5 -17.81 29.21 -11.36
N VAL A 6 -18.38 27.99 -11.41
CA VAL A 6 -17.84 26.82 -10.71
C VAL A 6 -17.15 25.97 -11.75
N LYS A 7 -16.04 26.49 -12.28
CA LYS A 7 -15.22 25.83 -13.29
C LYS A 7 -14.06 25.14 -12.58
N ASN A 8 -14.20 23.82 -12.43
CA ASN A 8 -13.10 22.85 -12.50
C ASN A 8 -11.96 22.96 -11.47
N GLU A 9 -12.25 22.81 -10.17
CA GLU A 9 -11.21 22.52 -9.15
C GLU A 9 -11.31 21.09 -8.58
N GLY A 10 -12.15 20.24 -9.18
CA GLY A 10 -12.47 18.91 -8.65
C GLY A 10 -11.73 17.72 -9.29
N VAL A 11 -10.84 17.94 -10.27
CA VAL A 11 -10.25 16.86 -11.10
C VAL A 11 -8.72 16.77 -10.98
N GLU A 12 -8.11 17.34 -9.94
CA GLU A 12 -6.64 17.30 -9.77
C GLU A 12 -6.13 16.21 -8.82
N ASN A 13 -7.00 15.38 -8.23
CA ASN A 13 -6.60 14.36 -7.25
C ASN A 13 -6.87 12.91 -7.68
N ALA A 14 -7.18 12.68 -8.94
CA ALA A 14 -6.94 11.36 -9.52
C ALA A 14 -5.48 11.36 -9.95
N GLN A 15 -4.63 10.56 -9.31
CA GLN A 15 -3.34 10.21 -9.86
C GLN A 15 -3.60 9.61 -11.24
N THR A 16 -3.57 10.46 -12.27
CA THR A 16 -3.62 10.05 -13.66
C THR A 16 -2.33 9.28 -13.87
N PHE A 17 -2.43 7.95 -13.86
CA PHE A 17 -1.37 7.10 -14.37
C PHE A 17 -1.19 7.49 -15.83
N SER A 18 -0.28 8.44 -16.09
CA SER A 18 0.14 8.73 -17.44
C SER A 18 0.78 7.45 -17.96
N PRO A 19 0.23 6.84 -19.02
CA PRO A 19 0.89 5.71 -19.64
C PRO A 19 2.31 6.16 -20.02
N VAL A 20 3.30 5.27 -19.87
CA VAL A 20 4.69 5.62 -20.20
C VAL A 20 4.84 5.98 -21.66
N PHE A 21 3.91 5.49 -22.48
CA PHE A 21 3.83 5.79 -23.88
C PHE A 21 2.50 6.45 -24.20
N ALA A 22 2.53 7.51 -25.02
CA ALA A 22 1.32 8.26 -25.33
C ALA A 22 0.45 7.50 -26.34
N ASP A 23 -0.86 7.72 -26.33
CA ASP A 23 -1.77 7.14 -27.34
C ASP A 23 -1.37 7.52 -28.78
N ALA A 24 -0.71 8.67 -28.93
CA ALA A 24 -0.11 9.11 -30.18
C ALA A 24 0.95 8.14 -30.73
N ASP A 25 1.68 7.43 -29.86
CA ASP A 25 2.71 6.47 -30.24
C ASP A 25 2.12 5.19 -30.85
N LEU A 26 0.87 4.85 -30.53
CA LEU A 26 0.18 3.68 -31.13
C LEU A 26 0.01 3.85 -32.65
N THR A 27 -0.29 5.06 -33.11
CA THR A 27 -0.48 5.37 -34.54
C THR A 27 0.80 5.31 -35.36
N LYS A 28 1.96 5.25 -34.69
CA LYS A 28 3.28 5.27 -35.34
C LYS A 28 3.71 3.88 -35.85
N TYR A 29 3.07 2.81 -35.39
CA TYR A 29 3.44 1.43 -35.71
C TYR A 29 2.52 0.82 -36.76
N ASN A 30 3.03 0.67 -37.99
CA ASN A 30 2.30 0.04 -39.10
C ASN A 30 2.33 -1.51 -39.08
N SER A 31 2.86 -2.13 -38.01
CA SER A 31 3.06 -3.59 -37.94
C SER A 31 2.51 -4.16 -36.64
N LEU A 32 1.68 -5.20 -36.75
CA LEU A 32 1.06 -5.89 -35.60
C LEU A 32 2.09 -6.41 -34.60
N LEU A 33 3.23 -6.92 -35.05
CA LEU A 33 4.29 -7.43 -34.17
C LEU A 33 4.92 -6.31 -33.30
N LYS A 34 5.04 -5.10 -33.85
CA LYS A 34 5.57 -3.97 -33.08
C LYS A 34 4.54 -3.45 -32.08
N LEU A 35 3.26 -3.45 -32.47
CA LEU A 35 2.16 -3.07 -31.60
C LEU A 35 2.06 -4.03 -30.39
N THR A 36 2.14 -5.34 -30.61
CA THR A 36 2.07 -6.32 -29.51
C THR A 36 3.27 -6.22 -28.58
N ALA A 37 4.49 -6.08 -29.11
CA ALA A 37 5.69 -5.88 -28.29
C ALA A 37 5.59 -4.61 -27.42
N PHE A 38 5.06 -3.53 -27.99
CA PHE A 38 4.83 -2.28 -27.27
C PHE A 38 3.82 -2.43 -26.12
N VAL A 39 2.66 -3.05 -26.38
CA VAL A 39 1.64 -3.29 -25.34
C VAL A 39 2.18 -4.17 -24.22
N ILE A 40 2.97 -5.20 -24.56
CA ILE A 40 3.61 -6.06 -23.57
C ILE A 40 4.59 -5.24 -22.71
N GLN A 41 5.44 -4.42 -23.33
CA GLN A 41 6.40 -3.58 -22.60
C GLN A 41 5.71 -2.59 -21.66
N ASP A 42 4.65 -1.93 -22.12
CA ASP A 42 3.87 -0.99 -21.30
C ASP A 42 3.19 -1.71 -20.13
N PHE A 43 2.62 -2.89 -20.37
CA PHE A 43 2.06 -3.73 -19.31
C PHE A 43 3.10 -4.10 -18.24
N PHE A 44 4.29 -4.55 -18.64
CA PHE A 44 5.37 -4.88 -17.71
C PHE A 44 5.83 -3.64 -16.92
N PHE A 45 5.95 -2.48 -17.58
CA PHE A 45 6.29 -1.24 -16.89
C PHE A 45 5.24 -0.87 -15.85
N TRP A 46 3.97 -0.86 -16.25
CA TRP A 46 2.85 -0.55 -15.37
C TRP A 46 2.82 -1.50 -14.17
N TRP A 47 2.97 -2.80 -14.42
CA TRP A 47 2.87 -3.81 -13.37
C TRP A 47 4.02 -3.80 -12.37
N TYR A 48 5.27 -3.68 -12.83
CA TYR A 48 6.45 -3.82 -11.98
C TYR A 48 6.98 -2.50 -11.43
N ILE A 49 6.63 -1.36 -12.04
CA ILE A 49 7.14 -0.05 -11.61
C ILE A 49 6.00 0.80 -11.05
N GLN A 50 4.95 1.05 -11.83
CA GLN A 50 3.91 2.00 -11.40
C GLN A 50 3.08 1.47 -10.23
N MET A 51 2.58 0.23 -10.34
CA MET A 51 1.72 -0.37 -9.31
C MET A 51 2.44 -0.59 -7.96
N PRO A 52 3.69 -1.07 -7.89
CA PRO A 52 4.39 -1.23 -6.62
C PRO A 52 4.68 0.11 -5.94
N VAL A 53 5.00 1.16 -6.70
CA VAL A 53 5.13 2.52 -6.16
C VAL A 53 3.81 2.99 -5.55
N PHE A 54 2.69 2.75 -6.23
CA PHE A 54 1.36 3.06 -5.70
C PHE A 54 1.06 2.30 -4.40
N TYR A 55 1.33 0.99 -4.35
CA TYR A 55 1.13 0.20 -3.14
C TYR A 55 2.04 0.65 -2.00
N LEU A 56 3.29 1.03 -2.28
CA LEU A 56 4.19 1.60 -1.26
C LEU A 56 3.66 2.93 -0.69
N GLN A 57 3.07 3.79 -1.52
CA GLN A 57 2.44 5.03 -1.04
C GLN A 57 1.22 4.74 -0.16
N LYS A 58 0.37 3.79 -0.57
CA LYS A 58 -0.79 3.36 0.22
C LYS A 58 -0.36 2.68 1.52
N TYR A 59 0.71 1.90 1.50
CA TYR A 59 1.27 1.25 2.68
C TYR A 59 1.64 2.26 3.77
N LYS A 60 2.33 3.35 3.40
CA LYS A 60 2.65 4.44 4.34
C LYS A 60 1.39 5.00 5.01
N ARG A 61 0.32 5.21 4.25
CA ARG A 61 -0.96 5.69 4.80
C ARG A 61 -1.61 4.66 5.72
N THR A 62 -1.59 3.38 5.36
CA THR A 62 -2.10 2.29 6.21
C THR A 62 -1.33 2.22 7.52
N LEU A 63 0.00 2.29 7.49
CA LEU A 63 0.84 2.30 8.69
C LEU A 63 0.48 3.45 9.64
N GLN A 64 0.27 4.66 9.10
CA GLN A 64 -0.11 5.81 9.89
C GLN A 64 -1.49 5.61 10.55
N VAL A 65 -2.48 5.13 9.79
CA VAL A 65 -3.83 4.87 10.33
C VAL A 65 -3.78 3.80 11.43
N VAL A 66 -3.05 2.72 11.21
CA VAL A 66 -2.92 1.64 12.20
C VAL A 66 -2.21 2.14 13.45
N ASN A 67 -1.16 2.94 13.30
CA ASN A 67 -0.43 3.54 14.42
C ASN A 67 -1.31 4.51 15.23
N ASP A 68 -2.16 5.31 14.56
CA ASP A 68 -3.11 6.19 15.24
C ASP A 68 -4.18 5.41 16.00
N GLN A 69 -4.77 4.38 15.38
CA GLN A 69 -5.82 3.56 16.00
C GLN A 69 -5.30 2.75 17.20
N LEU A 70 -4.09 2.22 17.11
CA LEU A 70 -3.47 1.47 18.21
C LEU A 70 -2.72 2.38 19.20
N SER A 71 -2.60 3.69 18.89
CA SER A 71 -1.87 4.68 19.70
C SER A 71 -0.46 4.23 20.11
N LEU A 72 0.21 3.43 19.27
CA LEU A 72 1.46 2.74 19.63
C LEU A 72 2.56 3.71 20.06
N GLY A 73 2.76 4.80 19.31
CA GLY A 73 3.72 5.84 19.67
C GLY A 73 3.43 6.49 21.03
N LEU A 74 2.15 6.64 21.38
CA LEU A 74 1.72 7.25 22.64
C LEU A 74 1.87 6.27 23.82
N LEU A 75 1.60 4.99 23.60
CA LEU A 75 1.81 3.92 24.57
C LEU A 75 3.28 3.73 24.94
N VAL A 76 4.18 3.79 23.96
CA VAL A 76 5.62 3.71 24.19
C VAL A 76 6.11 4.94 24.96
N LYS A 77 5.69 6.15 24.54
CA LYS A 77 6.10 7.40 25.20
C LYS A 77 5.58 7.53 26.64
N SER A 78 4.37 7.03 26.89
CA SER A 78 3.74 7.08 28.22
C SER A 78 4.03 5.86 29.08
N PHE A 79 4.87 4.90 28.63
CA PHE A 79 5.04 3.61 29.30
C PHE A 79 5.35 3.72 30.81
N LEU A 80 6.17 4.70 31.19
CA LEU A 80 6.60 4.95 32.57
C LEU A 80 5.73 5.95 33.35
N VAL A 81 4.61 6.40 32.78
CA VAL A 81 3.73 7.37 33.44
C VAL A 81 2.75 6.63 34.36
N PRO A 82 2.66 6.95 35.66
CA PRO A 82 1.78 6.24 36.59
C PRO A 82 0.30 6.40 36.20
N TRP A 83 -0.50 5.38 36.53
CA TRP A 83 -1.94 5.42 36.31
C TRP A 83 -2.54 6.60 37.08
N HIS A 84 -3.40 7.38 36.42
CA HIS A 84 -4.04 8.57 36.97
C HIS A 84 -3.09 9.65 37.54
N ARG A 85 -1.79 9.63 37.17
CA ARG A 85 -0.74 10.48 37.78
C ARG A 85 -0.60 10.29 39.30
N ASP A 86 -1.06 9.15 39.83
CA ASP A 86 -0.85 8.80 41.23
C ASP A 86 0.56 8.27 41.43
N TYR A 87 1.45 9.10 41.99
CA TYR A 87 2.86 8.76 42.24
C TYR A 87 3.06 7.75 43.39
N LYS A 88 1.99 7.12 43.89
CA LYS A 88 2.08 6.02 44.85
C LYS A 88 2.51 4.74 44.12
N PHE A 89 3.19 3.86 44.84
CA PHE A 89 3.68 2.57 44.30
C PHE A 89 2.58 1.78 43.58
N VAL A 90 1.36 1.77 44.14
CA VAL A 90 0.19 1.09 43.56
C VAL A 90 -0.21 1.65 42.19
N GLY A 91 -0.17 2.99 42.01
CA GLY A 91 -0.50 3.63 40.73
C GLY A 91 0.52 3.34 39.64
N TYR A 92 1.79 3.22 40.01
CA TYR A 92 2.86 2.74 39.11
C TYR A 92 2.67 1.28 38.72
N PHE A 93 2.41 0.41 39.69
CA PHE A 93 2.27 -1.03 39.46
C PHE A 93 1.10 -1.35 38.53
N ILE A 94 -0.07 -0.72 38.75
CA ILE A 94 -1.26 -0.91 37.92
C ILE A 94 -1.04 -0.36 36.51
N GLY A 95 -0.48 0.85 36.40
CA GLY A 95 -0.21 1.49 35.11
C GLY A 95 0.76 0.70 34.24
N ILE A 96 1.84 0.19 34.83
CA ILE A 96 2.81 -0.66 34.14
C ILE A 96 2.17 -1.99 33.75
N SER A 97 1.46 -2.66 34.68
CA SER A 97 0.84 -3.96 34.42
C SER A 97 -0.15 -3.92 33.25
N MET A 98 -1.02 -2.91 33.19
CA MET A 98 -1.99 -2.77 32.10
C MET A 98 -1.31 -2.52 30.75
N ARG A 99 -0.23 -1.71 30.71
CA ARG A 99 0.50 -1.45 29.47
C ARG A 99 1.34 -2.64 29.03
N VAL A 100 1.91 -3.40 29.96
CA VAL A 100 2.64 -4.64 29.68
C VAL A 100 1.74 -5.68 29.02
N LEU A 101 0.45 -5.73 29.37
CA LEU A 101 -0.52 -6.60 28.69
C LEU A 101 -0.98 -6.04 27.34
N TYR A 102 -1.18 -4.73 27.24
CA TYR A 102 -1.71 -4.11 26.02
C TYR A 102 -0.67 -4.03 24.88
N ILE A 103 0.57 -3.67 25.18
CA ILE A 103 1.65 -3.53 24.19
C ILE A 103 1.85 -4.78 23.31
N PRO A 104 1.96 -6.01 23.85
CA PRO A 104 2.15 -7.18 23.00
C PRO A 104 0.94 -7.43 22.10
N ILE A 105 -0.28 -7.16 22.56
CA ILE A 105 -1.50 -7.30 21.75
C ILE A 105 -1.49 -6.29 20.60
N ALA A 106 -1.25 -5.01 20.90
CA ALA A 106 -1.17 -3.95 19.90
C ALA A 106 -0.03 -4.19 18.90
N LEU A 107 1.13 -4.63 19.38
CA LEU A 107 2.28 -4.97 18.55
C LEU A 107 1.97 -6.16 17.63
N THR A 108 1.29 -7.19 18.13
CA THR A 108 0.89 -8.35 17.32
C THR A 108 -0.09 -7.94 16.22
N ALA A 109 -1.10 -7.13 16.55
CA ALA A 109 -2.04 -6.60 15.57
C ALA A 109 -1.33 -5.76 14.50
N PHE A 110 -0.39 -4.90 14.90
CA PHE A 110 0.44 -4.12 13.98
C PHE A 110 1.26 -5.02 13.04
N MET A 111 1.94 -6.04 13.60
CA MET A 111 2.74 -6.98 12.82
C MET A 111 1.89 -7.76 11.81
N ILE A 112 0.68 -8.18 12.18
CA ILE A 112 -0.26 -8.85 11.25
C ILE A 112 -0.56 -7.95 10.06
N VAL A 113 -0.84 -6.65 10.28
CA VAL A 113 -1.14 -5.72 9.18
C VAL A 113 0.09 -5.51 8.30
N VAL A 114 1.28 -5.35 8.90
CA VAL A 114 2.54 -5.19 8.16
C VAL A 114 2.84 -6.40 7.30
N VAL A 115 2.83 -7.59 7.90
CA VAL A 115 3.13 -8.85 7.20
C VAL A 115 2.06 -9.15 6.15
N GLY A 116 0.79 -8.95 6.47
CA GLY A 116 -0.32 -9.15 5.52
C GLY A 116 -0.21 -8.23 4.31
N TYR A 117 0.12 -6.96 4.51
CA TYR A 117 0.31 -6.02 3.39
C TYR A 117 1.56 -6.37 2.56
N ALA A 118 2.66 -6.76 3.22
CA ALA A 118 3.86 -7.20 2.52
C ALA A 118 3.58 -8.44 1.65
N ALA A 119 2.91 -9.45 2.21
CA ALA A 119 2.51 -10.66 1.48
C ALA A 119 1.62 -10.32 0.28
N PHE A 120 0.72 -9.35 0.42
CA PHE A 120 -0.10 -8.85 -0.68
C PHE A 120 0.76 -8.25 -1.81
N ILE A 121 1.74 -7.39 -1.51
CA ILE A 121 2.66 -6.83 -2.53
C ILE A 121 3.44 -7.97 -3.21
N PHE A 122 3.98 -8.92 -2.45
CA PHE A 122 4.72 -10.05 -3.01
C PHE A 122 3.85 -10.91 -3.93
N GLY A 123 2.61 -11.21 -3.52
CA GLY A 123 1.64 -11.91 -4.36
C GLY A 123 1.33 -11.15 -5.64
N TRP A 124 1.19 -9.83 -5.56
CA TRP A 124 0.96 -8.98 -6.73
C TRP A 124 2.12 -9.04 -7.72
N ILE A 125 3.36 -8.97 -7.25
CA ILE A 125 4.56 -9.08 -8.11
C ILE A 125 4.66 -10.47 -8.75
N LEU A 126 4.27 -11.53 -8.04
CA LEU A 126 4.35 -12.90 -8.55
C LEU A 126 3.33 -13.22 -9.65
N LEU A 127 2.19 -12.52 -9.70
CA LEU A 127 1.06 -12.85 -10.57
C LEU A 127 1.42 -12.94 -12.07
N PRO A 128 2.07 -11.93 -12.69
CA PRO A 128 2.42 -12.00 -14.11
C PRO A 128 3.53 -13.01 -14.38
N LEU A 129 4.44 -13.20 -13.41
CA LEU A 129 5.50 -14.20 -13.55
C LEU A 129 4.88 -15.60 -13.60
N LEU A 130 3.95 -15.90 -12.69
CA LEU A 130 3.19 -17.16 -12.68
C LEU A 130 2.39 -17.36 -13.96
N SER A 131 1.73 -16.31 -14.48
CA SER A 131 0.94 -16.43 -15.71
C SER A 131 1.81 -16.75 -16.92
N VAL A 132 2.96 -16.09 -17.07
CA VAL A 132 3.94 -16.38 -18.14
C VAL A 132 4.46 -17.81 -18.03
N VAL A 133 4.85 -18.25 -16.82
CA VAL A 133 5.33 -19.62 -16.59
C VAL A 133 4.25 -20.65 -16.96
N MET A 134 2.99 -20.43 -16.54
CA MET A 134 1.87 -21.33 -16.86
C MET A 134 1.59 -21.42 -18.36
N VAL A 135 1.63 -20.28 -19.08
CA VAL A 135 1.44 -20.26 -20.53
C VAL A 135 2.54 -21.04 -21.25
N ILE A 136 3.79 -20.94 -20.80
CA ILE A 136 4.94 -21.65 -21.40
C ILE A 136 4.91 -23.14 -21.07
N LEU A 137 4.55 -23.52 -19.84
CA LEU A 137 4.48 -24.93 -19.43
C LEU A 137 3.23 -25.66 -19.95
N SER A 138 2.13 -24.95 -20.20
CA SER A 138 0.88 -25.53 -20.71
C SER A 138 1.06 -26.50 -21.89
N PRO A 139 1.80 -26.18 -22.97
CA PRO A 139 2.04 -27.12 -24.06
C PRO A 139 2.93 -28.33 -23.70
N LEU A 140 3.67 -28.24 -22.59
CA LEU A 140 4.60 -29.25 -22.07
C LEU A 140 3.91 -30.25 -21.13
N ILE A 141 2.77 -29.88 -20.53
CA ILE A 141 1.95 -30.70 -19.63
C ILE A 141 0.81 -31.40 -20.40
N LYS A 142 1.11 -31.91 -21.60
CA LYS A 142 0.23 -32.88 -22.26
C LYS A 142 0.47 -34.28 -21.70
#